data_AF-A0A1Q5TBK2-F1
#
_entry.id   AF-A0A1Q5TBK2-F1
#
_cell.length_a   1.000
_cell.length_b   1.000
_cell.length_c   1.000
_cell.angle_alpha   90.00
_cell.angle_beta   90.00
_cell.angle_gamma   90.00
#
_symmetry.space_group_name_H-M   'P 1'
#
loop_
_entity.id
_entity.type
_entity.pdbx_description
1 polymer ?
#
loop_
_entity_poly.entity_id
_entity_poly.type
_entity_poly.pdbx_seq_one_letter_code
_entity_poly.pdbx_strand_id
1 'polypeptide(L)'
;MAMVSLQDVVCPHCLREKPTLECMSEFPLNQKRLLAMVFLCRSCNGVTVTEVAPDENTVKGGGYLRRSYDYNLDITFSPNHNDYGYVEEIYPKPNIPLAPDHVPINISNVYSEAEDNFTRGRFSTSVMLARKTLGRVDVYRLSFTQPTWVAIS
;
A
#
# COMPACT_ATOMS: atom_id res chain seq x y z
N MET A 1 -17.58 3.13 20.16
CA MET A 1 -17.69 4.08 19.03
C MET A 1 -17.67 3.20 17.81
N ALA A 2 -18.76 3.15 17.06
CA ALA A 2 -18.84 2.30 15.89
C ALA A 2 -17.83 2.76 14.84
N MET A 3 -17.03 1.82 14.34
CA MET A 3 -15.94 2.11 13.42
C MET A 3 -16.02 1.22 12.20
N VAL A 4 -15.80 1.83 11.04
CA VAL A 4 -15.60 1.09 9.79
C VAL A 4 -14.12 1.11 9.46
N SER A 5 -13.50 -0.06 9.31
CA SER A 5 -12.05 -0.18 9.09
C SER A 5 -11.70 -1.19 8.00
N LEU A 6 -10.52 -1.01 7.41
CA LEU A 6 -9.96 -1.92 6.42
C LEU A 6 -8.76 -2.66 7.03
N GLN A 7 -8.79 -3.99 7.01
CA GLN A 7 -7.77 -4.89 7.52
C GLN A 7 -7.14 -5.70 6.38
N ASP A 8 -6.00 -6.36 6.66
CA ASP A 8 -5.25 -7.20 5.73
C ASP A 8 -4.78 -6.50 4.44
N VAL A 9 -4.70 -5.16 4.45
CA VAL A 9 -4.23 -4.35 3.32
C VAL A 9 -2.99 -3.57 3.75
N VAL A 10 -1.94 -3.67 2.94
CA VAL A 10 -0.73 -2.85 3.11
C VAL A 10 -1.06 -1.41 2.74
N CYS A 11 -0.71 -0.45 3.60
CA CYS A 11 -0.95 0.95 3.28
C CYS A 11 -0.06 1.36 2.10
N PRO A 12 -0.62 1.90 1.00
CA PRO A 12 0.16 2.22 -0.19
C PRO A 12 1.14 3.39 0.03
N HIS A 13 0.97 4.15 1.11
CA HIS A 13 1.81 5.32 1.44
C HIS A 13 3.00 4.97 2.34
N CYS A 14 2.78 4.18 3.40
CA CYS A 14 3.83 3.84 4.37
C CYS A 14 4.33 2.40 4.26
N LEU A 15 3.75 1.59 3.36
CA LEU A 15 4.09 0.19 3.13
C LEU A 15 4.08 -0.68 4.40
N ARG A 16 3.30 -0.27 5.40
CA ARG A 16 3.14 -1.01 6.65
C ARG A 16 2.18 -2.18 6.44
N GLU A 17 2.58 -3.38 6.88
CA GLU A 17 1.82 -4.62 6.67
C GLU A 17 0.48 -4.68 7.43
N LYS A 18 0.40 -4.06 8.61
CA LYS A 18 -0.81 -4.02 9.45
C LYS A 18 -1.15 -2.57 9.84
N PRO A 19 -1.62 -1.74 8.90
CA PRO A 19 -2.04 -0.38 9.19
C PRO A 19 -3.46 -0.37 9.77
N THR A 20 -3.74 0.58 10.65
CA THR A 20 -5.11 0.91 11.05
C THR A 20 -5.67 1.93 10.05
N LEU A 21 -6.53 1.45 9.16
CA LEU A 21 -7.21 2.23 8.12
C LEU A 21 -8.65 2.48 8.53
N GLU A 22 -9.05 3.75 8.67
CA GLU A 22 -10.38 4.14 9.15
C GLU A 22 -11.19 4.79 8.04
N CYS A 23 -12.42 4.35 7.86
CA CYS A 23 -13.30 4.94 6.86
C CYS A 23 -13.78 6.32 7.34
N MET A 24 -13.55 7.34 6.52
CA MET A 24 -14.00 8.71 6.76
C MET A 24 -15.25 9.06 5.98
N SER A 25 -15.40 8.51 4.78
CA SER A 25 -16.54 8.80 3.90
C SER A 25 -16.80 7.66 2.93
N GLU A 26 -18.05 7.52 2.52
CA GLU A 26 -18.47 6.57 1.50
C GLU A 26 -19.32 7.27 0.43
N PHE A 27 -19.20 6.83 -0.82
CA PHE A 27 -19.88 7.41 -1.96
C PHE A 27 -20.42 6.32 -2.89
N PRO A 28 -21.71 6.36 -3.27
CA PRO A 28 -22.27 5.42 -4.23
C PRO A 28 -21.77 5.71 -5.65
N LEU A 29 -21.13 4.71 -6.27
CA LEU A 29 -20.74 4.72 -7.67
C LEU A 29 -21.88 4.14 -8.52
N ASN A 30 -22.88 4.97 -8.82
CA ASN A 30 -24.10 4.56 -9.52
C ASN A 30 -23.86 3.85 -10.86
N GLN A 31 -22.82 4.24 -11.60
CA GLN A 31 -22.49 3.64 -12.90
C GLN A 31 -21.98 2.20 -12.78
N LYS A 32 -21.20 1.89 -11.74
CA LYS A 32 -20.62 0.56 -11.50
C LYS A 32 -21.46 -0.29 -10.53
N ARG A 33 -22.47 0.28 -9.88
CA ARG A 33 -23.21 -0.34 -8.74
C ARG A 33 -22.29 -0.73 -7.57
N LEU A 34 -21.19 0.01 -7.40
CA LEU A 34 -20.23 -0.16 -6.33
C LEU A 34 -20.35 0.99 -5.32
N LEU A 35 -19.71 0.82 -4.17
CA LEU A 35 -19.54 1.86 -3.17
C LEU A 35 -18.05 2.21 -3.07
N ALA A 36 -17.71 3.47 -3.32
CA ALA A 36 -16.37 3.98 -3.07
C ALA A 36 -16.24 4.36 -1.59
N MET A 37 -15.32 3.74 -0.88
CA MET A 37 -15.03 4.01 0.53
C MET A 37 -13.67 4.66 0.66
N VAL A 38 -13.58 5.74 1.43
CA VAL A 38 -12.35 6.49 1.65
C VAL A 38 -11.83 6.18 3.04
N PHE A 39 -10.67 5.55 3.08
CA PHE A 39 -9.94 5.17 4.27
C PHE A 39 -8.76 6.10 4.54
N LEU A 40 -8.56 6.46 5.81
CA LEU A 40 -7.42 7.23 6.28
C LEU A 40 -6.51 6.35 7.12
N CYS A 41 -5.21 6.33 6.81
CA CYS A 41 -4.23 5.62 7.60
C CYS A 41 -3.81 6.43 8.82
N ARG A 42 -4.01 5.91 10.03
CA ARG A 42 -3.58 6.58 11.27
C ARG A 42 -2.07 6.70 11.43
N SER A 43 -1.27 5.91 10.70
CA SER A 43 0.19 5.94 10.82
C SER A 43 0.84 7.06 10.00
N CYS A 44 0.33 7.34 8.80
CA CYS A 44 0.95 8.29 7.86
C CYS A 44 0.00 9.40 7.38
N ASN A 45 -1.25 9.41 7.86
CA ASN A 45 -2.33 10.28 7.39
C ASN A 45 -2.57 10.19 5.87
N GLY A 46 -2.13 9.10 5.23
CA GLY A 46 -2.36 8.83 3.83
C GLY A 46 -3.80 8.38 3.57
N VAL A 47 -4.35 8.83 2.44
CA VAL A 47 -5.72 8.49 2.02
C VAL A 47 -5.67 7.32 1.04
N THR A 48 -6.51 6.33 1.27
CA THR A 48 -6.71 5.15 0.43
C THR A 48 -8.18 5.04 0.09
N VAL A 49 -8.52 4.82 -1.17
CA VAL A 49 -9.90 4.64 -1.65
C VAL A 49 -10.07 3.20 -2.06
N THR A 50 -11.17 2.58 -1.68
CA THR A 50 -11.50 1.22 -2.10
C THR A 50 -12.88 1.17 -2.75
N GLU A 51 -13.01 0.39 -3.81
CA GLU A 51 -14.31 0.05 -4.39
C GLU A 51 -14.82 -1.23 -3.72
N VAL A 52 -16.00 -1.16 -3.11
CA VAL A 52 -16.65 -2.29 -2.42
C VAL A 52 -17.97 -2.60 -3.11
N ALA A 53 -18.23 -3.87 -3.40
CA ALA A 53 -19.52 -4.34 -3.87
C ALA A 53 -20.47 -4.48 -2.66
N PRO A 54 -21.52 -3.65 -2.56
CA PRO A 54 -22.39 -3.65 -1.39
C PRO A 54 -23.47 -4.73 -1.46
N ASP A 55 -23.81 -5.31 -0.30
CA ASP A 55 -24.97 -6.19 -0.18
C ASP A 55 -26.30 -5.42 -0.34
N GLU A 56 -27.36 -6.10 -0.79
CA GLU A 56 -28.68 -5.50 -1.03
C GLU A 56 -29.25 -4.76 0.21
N ASN A 57 -28.96 -5.27 1.40
CA ASN A 57 -29.39 -4.67 2.67
C ASN A 57 -28.68 -3.34 2.95
N THR A 58 -27.41 -3.22 2.55
CA THR A 58 -26.62 -2.00 2.78
C THR A 58 -26.99 -0.89 1.80
N VAL A 59 -27.31 -1.25 0.54
CA VAL A 59 -27.78 -0.28 -0.47
C VAL A 59 -29.08 0.39 -0.05
N LYS A 60 -30.02 -0.38 0.52
CA LYS A 60 -31.30 0.16 1.03
C LYS A 60 -31.14 0.95 2.33
N GLY A 61 -30.17 0.56 3.17
CA GLY A 61 -29.91 1.16 4.48
C GLY A 61 -29.14 2.48 4.46
N GLY A 62 -28.71 2.96 3.29
CA GLY A 62 -28.00 4.23 3.16
C GLY A 62 -26.50 4.17 3.47
N GLY A 63 -25.87 3.00 3.36
CA GLY A 63 -24.41 2.83 3.44
C GLY A 63 -23.89 2.13 4.71
N TYR A 64 -22.59 1.83 4.74
CA TYR A 64 -21.93 1.12 5.85
C TYR A 64 -21.65 2.02 7.03
N LEU A 65 -21.33 3.31 6.81
CA LEU A 65 -21.09 4.25 7.91
C LEU A 65 -22.38 4.38 8.73
N ARG A 66 -23.52 4.61 8.06
CA ARG A 66 -24.80 4.74 8.73
C ARG A 66 -25.20 3.46 9.48
N ARG A 67 -25.02 2.30 8.86
CA ARG A 67 -25.25 1.01 9.49
C ARG A 67 -24.37 0.79 10.72
N SER A 68 -23.11 1.17 10.67
CA SER A 68 -22.19 1.10 11.82
C SER A 68 -22.72 1.96 12.98
N TYR A 69 -23.09 3.22 12.72
CA TYR A 69 -23.65 4.11 13.75
C TYR A 69 -24.98 3.63 14.32
N ASP A 70 -25.93 3.24 13.48
CA ASP A 70 -27.29 2.89 13.91
C ASP A 70 -27.31 1.62 14.78
N TYR A 71 -26.45 0.64 14.47
CA TYR A 71 -26.37 -0.63 15.18
C TYR A 71 -25.21 -0.70 16.20
N ASN A 72 -24.39 0.35 16.32
CA ASN A 72 -23.15 0.35 17.10
C ASN A 72 -22.23 -0.86 16.80
N LEU A 73 -22.08 -1.18 15.51
CA LEU A 73 -21.27 -2.32 15.05
C LEU A 73 -19.96 -1.85 14.46
N ASP A 74 -18.87 -2.53 14.81
CA ASP A 74 -17.58 -2.38 14.14
C ASP A 74 -17.57 -3.22 12.86
N ILE A 75 -17.48 -2.54 11.72
CA ILE A 75 -17.49 -3.17 10.40
C ILE A 75 -16.05 -3.22 9.90
N THR A 76 -15.53 -4.42 9.73
CA THR A 76 -14.17 -4.66 9.24
C THR A 76 -14.24 -5.24 7.83
N PHE A 77 -13.65 -4.55 6.87
CA PHE A 77 -13.45 -5.07 5.53
C PHE A 77 -12.08 -5.73 5.43
N SER A 78 -12.01 -6.88 4.75
CA SER A 78 -10.75 -7.54 4.40
C SER A 78 -10.89 -8.06 2.97
N PRO A 79 -9.84 -7.99 2.12
CA PRO A 79 -9.86 -8.62 0.80
C PRO A 79 -10.05 -10.15 0.88
N ASN A 80 -9.68 -10.76 2.01
CA ASN A 80 -9.69 -12.21 2.20
C ASN A 80 -11.00 -12.73 2.81
N HIS A 81 -11.79 -11.85 3.44
CA HIS A 81 -13.02 -12.22 4.15
C HIS A 81 -14.19 -11.35 3.70
N ASN A 82 -15.29 -11.99 3.31
CA ASN A 82 -16.45 -11.33 2.73
C ASN A 82 -17.63 -11.21 3.72
N ASP A 83 -17.35 -10.83 4.97
CA ASP A 83 -18.39 -10.80 6.02
C ASP A 83 -19.44 -9.69 5.80
N TYR A 84 -19.04 -8.58 5.16
CA TYR A 84 -19.88 -7.40 4.98
C TYR A 84 -19.95 -6.88 3.54
N GLY A 85 -19.10 -7.36 2.63
CA GLY A 85 -19.01 -6.91 1.24
C GLY A 85 -17.65 -7.18 0.62
N TYR A 86 -17.64 -7.31 -0.71
CA TYR A 86 -16.44 -7.71 -1.45
C TYR A 86 -15.64 -6.47 -1.88
N VAL A 87 -14.35 -6.43 -1.53
CA VAL A 87 -13.45 -5.35 -1.97
C VAL A 87 -12.96 -5.70 -3.38
N GLU A 88 -13.36 -4.92 -4.38
CA GLU A 88 -12.94 -5.13 -5.77
C GLU A 88 -11.54 -4.55 -6.04
N GLU A 89 -11.36 -3.26 -5.75
CA GLU A 89 -10.16 -2.52 -6.11
C GLU A 89 -9.74 -1.55 -5.00
N ILE A 90 -8.43 -1.32 -4.91
CA ILE A 90 -7.80 -0.46 -3.90
C ILE A 90 -6.88 0.54 -4.59
N TYR A 91 -7.07 1.81 -4.27
CA TYR A 91 -6.34 2.94 -4.81
C TYR A 91 -5.75 3.80 -3.68
N PRO A 92 -4.56 4.39 -3.83
CA PRO A 92 -3.59 4.15 -4.89
C PRO A 92 -2.98 2.75 -4.79
N LYS A 93 -2.48 2.22 -5.92
CA LYS A 93 -1.72 0.97 -5.92
C LYS A 93 -0.39 1.21 -5.18
N PRO A 94 0.04 0.29 -4.30
CA PRO A 94 1.30 0.45 -3.57
C PRO A 94 2.44 0.54 -4.58
N ASN A 95 3.19 1.65 -4.52
CA ASN A 95 4.39 1.79 -5.32
C ASN A 95 5.51 1.04 -4.61
N ILE A 96 5.60 -0.28 -4.85
CA ILE A 96 6.69 -1.09 -4.34
C ILE A 96 7.92 -0.74 -5.18
N PRO A 97 8.96 -0.11 -4.62
CA PRO A 97 10.15 0.22 -5.39
C PRO A 97 10.89 -1.06 -5.74
N LEU A 98 10.56 -1.63 -6.89
CA LEU A 98 11.27 -2.78 -7.45
C LEU A 98 12.51 -2.28 -8.18
N ALA A 99 13.64 -2.94 -7.92
CA ALA A 99 14.77 -2.86 -8.83
C ALA A 99 14.36 -3.51 -10.16
N PRO A 100 14.71 -2.94 -11.32
CA PRO A 100 15.69 -1.88 -11.54
C PRO A 100 15.13 -0.43 -11.56
N ASP A 101 13.82 -0.25 -11.71
CA ASP A 101 13.24 1.04 -12.12
C ASP A 101 13.40 2.18 -11.10
N HIS A 102 13.44 1.85 -9.81
CA HIS A 102 13.58 2.83 -8.73
C HIS A 102 15.02 3.03 -8.25
N VAL A 103 15.97 2.47 -9.00
CA VAL A 103 17.38 2.45 -8.60
C VAL A 103 18.21 3.24 -9.63
N PRO A 104 19.18 4.06 -9.19
CA PRO A 104 20.09 4.71 -10.11
C PRO A 104 20.77 3.72 -11.08
N ILE A 105 20.99 4.15 -12.33
CA ILE A 105 21.51 3.32 -13.44
C ILE A 105 22.76 2.52 -13.06
N ASN A 106 23.65 3.10 -12.26
CA ASN A 106 24.90 2.48 -11.81
C ASN A 106 24.70 1.26 -10.87
N ILE A 107 23.58 1.16 -10.16
CA ILE A 107 23.23 0.01 -9.33
C ILE A 107 22.32 -0.92 -10.12
N SER A 108 21.41 -0.38 -10.95
CA SER A 108 20.58 -1.16 -11.89
C SER A 108 21.45 -2.08 -12.75
N ASN A 109 22.51 -1.55 -13.38
CA ASN A 109 23.38 -2.34 -14.24
C ASN A 109 24.10 -3.48 -13.48
N VAL A 110 24.52 -3.21 -12.24
CA VAL A 110 25.21 -4.23 -11.41
C VAL A 110 24.21 -5.29 -10.92
N TYR A 111 22.95 -4.90 -10.68
CA TYR A 111 21.87 -5.82 -10.35
C TYR A 111 21.55 -6.75 -11.51
N SER A 112 21.33 -6.21 -12.73
CA SER A 112 21.10 -7.02 -13.93
C SER A 112 22.27 -7.96 -14.24
N GLU A 113 23.52 -7.50 -14.04
CA GLU A 113 24.70 -8.35 -14.18
C GLU A 113 24.74 -9.47 -13.12
N ALA A 114 24.31 -9.20 -11.89
CA ALA A 114 24.24 -10.21 -10.85
C ALA A 114 23.18 -11.29 -11.16
N GLU A 115 22.04 -10.88 -11.71
CA GLU A 115 20.96 -11.77 -12.16
C GLU A 115 21.38 -12.65 -13.34
N ASP A 116 22.04 -12.07 -14.34
CA ASP A 116 22.61 -12.80 -15.47
C ASP A 116 23.66 -13.84 -15.02
N ASN A 117 24.48 -13.50 -14.02
CA ASN A 117 25.44 -14.46 -13.47
C ASN A 117 24.77 -15.55 -12.62
N PHE A 118 23.66 -15.23 -11.95
CA PHE A 118 22.87 -16.20 -11.21
C PHE A 118 22.25 -17.24 -12.14
N THR A 119 21.59 -16.79 -13.21
CA THR A 119 20.95 -17.68 -14.21
C THR A 119 21.97 -18.56 -14.93
N ARG A 120 23.21 -18.07 -15.12
CA ARG A 120 24.33 -18.82 -15.71
C ARG A 120 25.05 -19.76 -14.72
N GLY A 121 24.57 -19.90 -13.49
CA GLY A 121 25.14 -20.79 -12.47
C GLY A 121 26.47 -20.32 -11.86
N ARG A 122 26.83 -19.04 -12.06
CA ARG A 122 28.05 -18.44 -11.48
C ARG A 122 27.71 -17.78 -10.13
N PHE A 123 27.49 -18.61 -9.12
CA PHE A 123 27.03 -18.16 -7.81
C PHE A 123 28.03 -17.25 -7.08
N SER A 124 29.34 -17.50 -7.18
CA SER A 124 30.37 -16.71 -6.49
C SER A 124 30.41 -15.26 -6.98
N THR A 125 30.31 -15.06 -8.30
CA THR A 125 30.28 -13.72 -8.92
C THR A 125 28.94 -13.03 -8.65
N SER A 126 27.83 -13.75 -8.68
CA SER A 126 26.51 -13.19 -8.35
C SER A 126 26.46 -12.67 -6.90
N VAL A 127 26.98 -13.44 -5.93
CA VAL A 127 27.05 -13.02 -4.51
C VAL A 127 27.94 -11.79 -4.33
N MET A 128 29.08 -11.73 -5.01
CA MET A 128 29.98 -10.57 -4.95
C MET A 128 29.29 -9.30 -5.46
N LEU A 129 28.62 -9.39 -6.61
CA LEU A 129 27.88 -8.28 -7.21
C LEU A 129 26.70 -7.85 -6.34
N ALA A 130 25.97 -8.79 -5.74
CA ALA A 130 24.87 -8.51 -4.80
C ALA A 130 25.34 -7.79 -3.53
N ARG A 131 26.52 -8.13 -2.98
CA ARG A 131 27.08 -7.38 -1.84
C ARG A 131 27.48 -5.96 -2.23
N LYS A 132 28.01 -5.78 -3.45
CA LYS A 132 28.40 -4.48 -3.98
C LYS A 132 27.19 -3.57 -4.22
N THR A 133 26.06 -4.11 -4.66
CA THR A 133 24.81 -3.34 -4.81
C THR A 133 24.26 -2.92 -3.45
N LEU A 134 24.18 -3.83 -2.47
CA LEU A 134 23.71 -3.51 -1.11
C LEU A 134 24.54 -2.39 -0.46
N GLY A 135 25.87 -2.48 -0.51
CA GLY A 135 26.74 -1.44 0.04
C GLY A 135 26.56 -0.07 -0.63
N ARG A 136 26.14 -0.02 -1.89
CA ARG A 136 25.81 1.25 -2.58
C ARG A 136 24.42 1.75 -2.16
N VAL A 137 23.42 0.87 -2.11
CA VAL A 137 22.05 1.23 -1.72
C VAL A 137 22.01 1.83 -0.31
N ASP A 138 22.77 1.28 0.64
CA ASP A 138 22.84 1.82 2.00
C ASP A 138 23.41 3.25 2.04
N VAL A 139 24.41 3.55 1.21
CA VAL A 139 24.99 4.91 1.08
C VAL A 139 23.97 5.88 0.48
N TYR A 140 23.19 5.47 -0.54
CA TYR A 140 22.13 6.30 -1.11
C TYR A 140 20.97 6.51 -0.13
N ARG A 141 20.59 5.50 0.65
CA ARG A 141 19.55 5.60 1.69
C ARG A 141 19.96 6.61 2.78
N LEU A 142 21.24 6.63 3.16
CA LEU A 142 21.80 7.63 4.08
C LEU A 142 21.82 9.05 3.49
N SER A 143 22.05 9.21 2.18
CA SER A 143 22.05 10.54 1.54
C SER A 143 20.64 11.09 1.31
N PHE A 144 19.64 10.25 1.11
CA PHE A 144 18.23 10.66 1.03
C PHE A 144 17.57 10.92 2.40
N THR A 145 18.17 10.46 3.50
CA THR A 145 17.62 10.63 4.86
C THR A 145 18.28 11.76 5.66
N GLN A 146 19.27 12.45 5.10
CA GLN A 146 19.75 13.70 5.69
C GLN A 146 18.81 14.85 5.29
N PRO A 147 18.08 15.48 6.24
CA PRO A 147 17.41 16.73 5.95
C PRO A 147 18.51 17.75 5.61
N THR A 148 18.39 18.37 4.45
CA THR A 148 19.23 19.45 3.97
C THR A 148 19.17 20.63 4.95
N TRP A 149 20.07 20.64 5.92
CA TRP A 149 20.54 21.86 6.58
C TRP A 149 21.93 22.16 6.04
N VAL A 150 21.97 22.77 4.86
CA VAL A 150 23.15 23.50 4.41
C VAL A 150 22.66 24.92 4.11
N ALA A 151 22.66 25.71 5.19
CA ALA A 151 22.69 27.16 5.10
C ALA A 151 24.02 27.52 4.43
N ILE A 152 23.95 28.17 3.26
CA ILE A 152 25.06 28.93 2.71
C ILE A 152 24.58 30.38 2.69
N SER A 153 25.05 31.13 3.68
CA SER A 153 25.25 32.58 3.63
C SER A 153 26.72 32.84 3.34
#